data_AF-A0AAD3ZXL8-F1
#
_entry.id   AF-A0AAD3ZXL8-F1
#
_cell.length_a   1.000
_cell.length_b   1.000
_cell.length_c   1.000
_cell.angle_alpha   90.00
_cell.angle_beta   90.00
_cell.angle_gamma   90.00
#
_symmetry.space_group_name_H-M   'P 1'
#
loop_
_entity.id
_entity.type
_entity.pdbx_description
1 polymer ?
#
loop_
_entity_poly.entity_id
_entity_poly.type
_entity_poly.pdbx_seq_one_letter_code
_entity_poly.pdbx_strand_id
1 'polypeptide(L)'
;METGFTQKDSEGLSVITATYRQQYMKAYADDSAKDRGHYRDVTAYLDACRKIFDDYCDGKPADQQVHTWRGLLRVPWKLAAHDALLAEDMPALNDALFHFAVAEGCRNWTGSTPDYAYPTVKRVLAAGMFDRVPLLLPEEFLDRGTWAPMASVVMVLWHGREDLAPSVRVRAHRHLERKQPKLYEAELRYLLALLDEDPEEASIQLNNYVNAVSRVSESGVGALEKLFWPFAHGLYNLAWKVWPEDGARSIRLPEHKRFCDDLALWQSENGFPAGTVRISYPEPLGLVNTLLAITPPPLHLLPHEDAFDEARYRAELTTAVLASHGRS
;
A
#
# COMPACT_ATOMS: atom_id res chain seq x y z
N MET A 1 -31.59 3.76 -5.96
CA MET A 1 -30.35 4.31 -6.51
C MET A 1 -29.28 3.29 -6.24
N GLU A 2 -28.81 2.60 -7.28
CA GLU A 2 -27.78 1.55 -7.16
C GLU A 2 -26.45 2.19 -6.79
N THR A 3 -25.99 1.93 -5.56
CA THR A 3 -24.79 2.54 -4.96
C THR A 3 -23.65 1.53 -4.72
N GLY A 4 -23.74 0.33 -5.28
CA GLY A 4 -22.74 -0.73 -5.14
C GLY A 4 -21.49 -0.53 -6.00
N PHE A 5 -20.37 -1.12 -5.57
CA PHE A 5 -19.18 -1.33 -6.41
C PHE A 5 -19.57 -2.18 -7.63
N THR A 6 -20.30 -3.28 -7.36
CA THR A 6 -20.80 -4.24 -8.33
C THR A 6 -22.33 -4.35 -8.29
N GLN A 7 -22.90 -4.94 -9.34
CA GLN A 7 -24.31 -5.35 -9.48
C GLN A 7 -24.36 -6.72 -10.16
N LYS A 8 -25.52 -7.38 -10.13
CA LYS A 8 -25.73 -8.63 -10.84
C LYS A 8 -26.13 -8.35 -12.29
N ASP A 9 -25.44 -8.95 -13.26
CA ASP A 9 -25.84 -8.89 -14.67
C ASP A 9 -27.01 -9.84 -15.00
N SER A 10 -27.37 -9.95 -16.27
CA SER A 10 -28.46 -10.83 -16.74
C SER A 10 -28.19 -12.32 -16.48
N GLU A 11 -26.96 -12.71 -16.21
CA GLU A 11 -26.53 -14.09 -15.93
C GLU A 11 -26.28 -14.32 -14.41
N GLY A 12 -26.47 -13.30 -13.57
CA GLY A 12 -26.23 -13.37 -12.13
C GLY A 12 -24.75 -13.25 -11.73
N LEU A 13 -23.89 -12.80 -12.64
CA LEU A 13 -22.49 -12.50 -12.37
C LEU A 13 -22.35 -11.11 -11.76
N SER A 14 -21.41 -10.96 -10.82
CA SER A 14 -21.06 -9.66 -10.24
C SER A 14 -20.28 -8.87 -11.30
N VAL A 15 -20.78 -7.70 -11.68
CA VAL A 15 -20.13 -6.79 -12.63
C VAL A 15 -20.08 -5.38 -12.05
N ILE A 16 -19.02 -4.63 -12.36
CA ILE A 16 -18.89 -3.24 -11.87
C ILE A 16 -20.04 -2.39 -12.40
N THR A 17 -20.66 -1.59 -11.53
CA THR A 17 -21.79 -0.75 -11.93
C THR A 17 -21.38 0.29 -12.98
N ALA A 18 -22.25 0.54 -13.96
CA ALA A 18 -22.00 1.57 -14.99
C ALA A 18 -21.75 2.97 -14.37
N THR A 19 -22.44 3.26 -13.27
CA THR A 19 -22.26 4.49 -12.49
C THR A 19 -20.86 4.58 -11.88
N TYR A 20 -20.36 3.51 -11.25
CA TYR A 20 -19.00 3.49 -10.71
C TYR A 20 -17.97 3.64 -11.82
N ARG A 21 -18.12 2.88 -12.91
CA ARG A 21 -17.27 2.91 -14.10
C ARG A 21 -17.12 4.34 -14.65
N GLN A 22 -18.24 5.03 -14.83
CA GLN A 22 -18.26 6.41 -15.31
C GLN A 22 -17.60 7.39 -14.33
N GLN A 23 -17.86 7.24 -13.01
CA GLN A 23 -17.23 8.07 -11.98
C GLN A 23 -15.71 7.89 -11.96
N TYR A 24 -15.25 6.65 -12.07
CA TYR A 24 -13.83 6.30 -12.05
C TYR A 24 -13.08 6.84 -13.27
N MET A 25 -13.64 6.63 -14.48
CA MET A 25 -13.08 7.18 -15.72
C MET A 25 -12.99 8.70 -15.68
N LYS A 26 -14.05 9.37 -15.21
CA LYS A 26 -14.07 10.83 -15.09
C LYS A 26 -13.02 11.32 -14.09
N ALA A 27 -12.94 10.71 -12.91
CA ALA A 27 -11.96 11.07 -11.89
C ALA A 27 -10.52 10.90 -12.41
N TYR A 28 -10.26 9.82 -13.15
CA TYR A 28 -8.96 9.57 -13.76
C TYR A 28 -8.61 10.65 -14.79
N ALA A 29 -9.52 10.95 -15.72
CA ALA A 29 -9.33 11.99 -16.73
C ALA A 29 -9.10 13.36 -16.11
N ASP A 30 -9.86 13.72 -15.07
CA ASP A 30 -9.73 15.00 -14.35
C ASP A 30 -8.39 15.13 -13.62
N ASP A 31 -7.84 14.05 -13.05
CA ASP A 31 -6.54 14.07 -12.39
C ASP A 31 -5.37 14.02 -13.40
N SER A 32 -5.52 13.30 -14.52
CA SER A 32 -4.57 13.31 -15.64
C SER A 32 -4.46 14.67 -16.31
N ALA A 33 -5.58 15.35 -16.55
CA ALA A 33 -5.58 16.70 -17.13
C ALA A 33 -4.90 17.76 -16.24
N LYS A 34 -4.78 17.51 -14.94
CA LYS A 34 -4.14 18.41 -13.97
C LYS A 34 -2.67 18.10 -13.71
N ASP A 35 -2.08 17.18 -14.48
CA ASP A 35 -0.70 16.73 -14.34
C ASP A 35 -0.33 16.32 -12.91
N ARG A 36 -1.27 15.67 -12.20
CA ARG A 36 -1.07 15.21 -10.81
C ARG A 36 -0.24 13.92 -10.73
N GLY A 37 0.66 13.70 -11.68
CA GLY A 37 1.44 12.46 -11.82
C GLY A 37 0.62 11.28 -12.34
N HIS A 38 -0.37 11.53 -13.21
CA HIS A 38 -1.17 10.51 -13.89
C HIS A 38 -0.86 10.54 -15.38
N TYR A 39 -0.61 9.36 -15.96
CA TYR A 39 -0.18 9.21 -17.34
C TYR A 39 -1.33 8.69 -18.20
N ARG A 40 -1.49 9.23 -19.40
CA ARG A 40 -2.54 8.78 -20.32
C ARG A 40 -2.43 7.30 -20.70
N ASP A 41 -1.21 6.79 -20.79
CA ASP A 41 -0.85 5.45 -21.21
C ASP A 41 0.58 5.13 -20.74
N VAL A 42 1.00 3.87 -20.88
CA VAL A 42 2.34 3.40 -20.50
C VAL A 42 3.44 4.06 -21.35
N THR A 43 3.17 4.40 -22.61
CA THR A 43 4.14 5.08 -23.49
C THR A 43 4.50 6.45 -22.95
N ALA A 44 3.51 7.28 -22.61
CA ALA A 44 3.72 8.60 -22.03
C ALA A 44 4.44 8.52 -20.68
N TYR A 45 4.18 7.47 -19.89
CA TYR A 45 4.93 7.20 -18.67
C TYR A 45 6.41 6.89 -18.97
N LEU A 46 6.69 6.00 -19.92
CA LEU A 46 8.06 5.65 -20.31
C LEU A 46 8.81 6.84 -20.92
N ASP A 47 8.13 7.71 -21.67
CA ASP A 47 8.71 8.96 -22.19
C ASP A 47 9.09 9.91 -21.04
N ALA A 48 8.26 10.02 -20.00
CA ALA A 48 8.58 10.79 -18.80
C ALA A 48 9.75 10.20 -18.02
N CYS A 49 9.82 8.87 -17.89
CA CYS A 49 10.99 8.18 -17.34
C CYS A 49 12.23 8.46 -18.19
N ARG A 50 12.12 8.41 -19.53
CA ARG A 50 13.24 8.70 -20.41
C ARG A 50 13.75 10.12 -20.21
N LYS A 51 12.84 11.10 -20.07
CA LYS A 51 13.20 12.47 -19.74
C LYS A 51 13.94 12.59 -18.40
N ILE A 52 13.49 11.89 -17.35
CA ILE A 52 14.21 11.85 -16.06
C ILE A 52 15.62 11.28 -16.26
N PHE A 53 15.77 10.23 -17.05
CA PHE A 53 17.06 9.65 -17.33
C PHE A 53 17.99 10.65 -18.03
N ASP A 54 17.53 11.26 -19.12
CA ASP A 54 18.33 12.19 -19.91
C ASP A 54 18.72 13.44 -19.08
N ASP A 55 17.82 13.94 -18.22
CA ASP A 55 18.05 15.14 -17.41
C ASP A 55 18.95 14.87 -16.18
N TYR A 56 18.88 13.68 -15.57
CA TYR A 56 19.46 13.42 -14.23
C TYR A 56 20.35 12.19 -14.11
N CYS A 57 20.29 11.24 -15.04
CA CYS A 57 21.01 9.96 -14.96
C CYS A 57 22.07 9.79 -16.06
N ASP A 58 21.90 10.40 -17.23
CA ASP A 58 22.82 10.20 -18.35
C ASP A 58 24.26 10.62 -17.98
N GLY A 59 25.22 9.78 -18.34
CA GLY A 59 26.63 9.91 -17.95
C GLY A 59 26.94 9.83 -16.44
N LYS A 60 25.95 9.53 -15.58
CA LYS A 60 26.16 9.36 -14.13
C LYS A 60 26.53 7.91 -13.77
N PRO A 61 27.37 7.70 -12.75
CA PRO A 61 27.58 6.38 -12.15
C PRO A 61 26.27 5.73 -11.67
N ALA A 62 26.20 4.40 -11.72
CA ALA A 62 24.97 3.65 -11.44
C ALA A 62 24.43 3.86 -10.02
N ASP A 63 25.30 4.03 -9.01
CA ASP A 63 24.90 4.37 -7.63
C ASP A 63 24.17 5.72 -7.56
N GLN A 64 24.64 6.72 -8.30
CA GLN A 64 23.95 8.00 -8.41
C GLN A 64 22.62 7.87 -9.15
N GLN A 65 22.55 7.03 -10.18
CA GLN A 65 21.28 6.74 -10.87
C GLN A 65 20.27 6.06 -9.93
N VAL A 66 20.69 5.09 -9.10
CA VAL A 66 19.84 4.48 -8.08
C VAL A 66 19.27 5.56 -7.14
N HIS A 67 20.11 6.50 -6.68
CA HIS A 67 19.65 7.60 -5.85
C HIS A 67 18.60 8.48 -6.54
N THR A 68 18.84 8.85 -7.80
CA THR A 68 17.90 9.64 -8.62
C THR A 68 16.56 8.92 -8.76
N TRP A 69 16.59 7.64 -9.17
CA TRP A 69 15.37 6.86 -9.34
C TRP A 69 14.60 6.69 -8.03
N ARG A 70 15.29 6.52 -6.91
CA ARG A 70 14.65 6.49 -5.59
C ARG A 70 13.81 7.74 -5.33
N GLY A 71 14.33 8.92 -5.66
CA GLY A 71 13.65 10.20 -5.43
C GLY A 71 12.58 10.52 -6.48
N LEU A 72 12.79 10.14 -7.74
CA LEU A 72 11.99 10.63 -8.87
C LEU A 72 11.08 9.57 -9.52
N LEU A 73 11.27 8.28 -9.26
CA LEU A 73 10.44 7.24 -9.89
C LEU A 73 8.99 7.37 -9.43
N ARG A 74 8.07 7.57 -10.38
CA ARG A 74 6.62 7.65 -10.15
C ARG A 74 5.90 6.56 -10.94
N VAL A 75 5.96 5.31 -10.48
CA VAL A 75 5.28 4.17 -11.14
C VAL A 75 3.79 4.46 -11.33
N PRO A 76 3.20 4.17 -12.50
CA PRO A 76 1.85 4.59 -12.86
C PRO A 76 0.80 3.62 -12.31
N TRP A 77 0.87 3.29 -11.01
CA TRP A 77 -0.02 2.29 -10.40
C TRP A 77 -1.50 2.65 -10.56
N LYS A 78 -1.84 3.94 -10.58
CA LYS A 78 -3.21 4.42 -10.78
C LYS A 78 -3.72 4.14 -12.19
N LEU A 79 -2.85 4.21 -13.20
CA LEU A 79 -3.18 3.79 -14.57
C LEU A 79 -3.44 2.29 -14.60
N ALA A 80 -2.55 1.49 -14.00
CA ALA A 80 -2.71 0.05 -13.94
C ALA A 80 -3.99 -0.36 -13.20
N ALA A 81 -4.30 0.29 -12.07
CA ALA A 81 -5.53 0.04 -11.31
C ALA A 81 -6.77 0.47 -12.09
N HIS A 82 -6.70 1.60 -12.82
CA HIS A 82 -7.77 2.04 -13.71
C HIS A 82 -8.08 0.99 -14.77
N ASP A 83 -7.06 0.55 -15.50
CA ASP A 83 -7.25 -0.40 -16.60
C ASP A 83 -7.75 -1.75 -16.08
N ALA A 84 -7.19 -2.24 -14.96
CA ALA A 84 -7.60 -3.49 -14.34
C ALA A 84 -9.04 -3.44 -13.80
N LEU A 85 -9.44 -2.35 -13.13
CA LEU A 85 -10.82 -2.18 -12.66
C LEU A 85 -11.78 -2.12 -13.84
N LEU A 86 -11.47 -1.38 -14.91
CA LEU A 86 -12.33 -1.33 -16.09
C LEU A 86 -12.41 -2.67 -16.84
N ALA A 87 -11.34 -3.47 -16.82
CA ALA A 87 -11.31 -4.80 -17.40
C ALA A 87 -11.93 -5.87 -16.47
N GLU A 88 -12.22 -5.54 -15.22
CA GLU A 88 -12.65 -6.47 -14.17
C GLU A 88 -11.63 -7.61 -13.96
N ASP A 89 -10.34 -7.29 -14.11
CA ASP A 89 -9.20 -8.20 -14.01
C ASP A 89 -8.53 -8.10 -12.63
N MET A 90 -8.93 -8.99 -11.71
CA MET A 90 -8.40 -9.02 -10.34
C MET A 90 -6.90 -9.36 -10.26
N PRO A 91 -6.36 -10.32 -11.04
CA PRO A 91 -4.92 -10.49 -11.17
C PRO A 91 -4.17 -9.21 -11.57
N ALA A 92 -4.64 -8.49 -12.58
CA ALA A 92 -4.02 -7.23 -13.01
C ALA A 92 -4.18 -6.12 -11.94
N LEU A 93 -5.30 -6.10 -11.21
CA LEU A 93 -5.49 -5.16 -10.11
C LEU A 93 -4.53 -5.46 -8.95
N ASN A 94 -4.26 -6.73 -8.67
CA ASN A 94 -3.25 -7.16 -7.70
C ASN A 94 -1.83 -6.73 -8.13
N ASP A 95 -1.51 -6.86 -9.42
CA ASP A 95 -0.24 -6.34 -9.97
C ASP A 95 -0.15 -4.80 -9.86
N ALA A 96 -1.26 -4.09 -10.02
CA ALA A 96 -1.31 -2.64 -9.79
C ALA A 96 -1.05 -2.28 -8.32
N LEU A 97 -1.58 -3.06 -7.36
CA LEU A 97 -1.27 -2.89 -5.93
C LEU A 97 0.20 -3.19 -5.63
N PHE A 98 0.79 -4.19 -6.28
CA PHE A 98 2.21 -4.46 -6.19
C PHE A 98 3.05 -3.28 -6.70
N HIS A 99 2.70 -2.73 -7.87
CA HIS A 99 3.33 -1.50 -8.37
C HIS A 99 3.23 -0.35 -7.38
N PHE A 100 2.06 -0.16 -6.75
CA PHE A 100 1.87 0.86 -5.74
C PHE A 100 2.78 0.64 -4.52
N ALA A 101 2.82 -0.59 -4.01
CA ALA A 101 3.64 -0.95 -2.85
C ALA A 101 5.14 -0.79 -3.12
N VAL A 102 5.63 -1.25 -4.28
CA VAL A 102 7.05 -1.12 -4.64
C VAL A 102 7.43 0.33 -4.89
N ALA A 103 6.61 1.10 -5.62
CA ALA A 103 6.92 2.50 -5.91
C ALA A 103 7.04 3.34 -4.65
N GLU A 104 6.13 3.13 -3.71
CA GLU A 104 6.12 3.83 -2.43
C GLU A 104 7.20 3.30 -1.50
N GLY A 105 7.51 1.99 -1.54
CA GLY A 105 8.69 1.43 -0.89
C GLY A 105 9.95 2.13 -1.36
N CYS A 106 10.21 2.18 -2.67
CA CYS A 106 11.36 2.86 -3.24
C CYS A 106 11.44 4.33 -2.82
N ARG A 107 10.33 5.08 -2.79
CA ARG A 107 10.32 6.53 -2.47
C ARG A 107 10.37 6.85 -0.98
N ASN A 108 9.56 6.19 -0.16
CA ASN A 108 9.21 6.67 1.18
C ASN A 108 10.25 6.34 2.25
N TRP A 109 11.35 5.68 1.89
CA TRP A 109 12.49 5.50 2.81
C TRP A 109 13.45 6.69 2.86
N THR A 110 13.08 7.84 2.29
CA THR A 110 13.84 9.11 2.39
C THR A 110 13.27 10.09 3.40
N GLY A 111 12.24 9.70 4.16
CA GLY A 111 11.76 10.46 5.29
C GLY A 111 12.47 9.98 6.55
N SER A 112 13.19 10.87 7.23
CA SER A 112 13.85 10.59 8.52
C SER A 112 12.88 10.17 9.64
N THR A 113 11.57 10.11 9.39
CA THR A 113 10.56 9.80 10.39
C THR A 113 9.94 8.40 10.22
N PRO A 114 9.79 7.66 11.34
CA PRO A 114 8.93 6.49 11.51
C PRO A 114 7.55 6.55 10.82
N ASP A 115 7.06 7.75 10.55
CA ASP A 115 5.71 8.04 10.06
C ASP A 115 5.37 7.41 8.69
N TYR A 116 6.37 7.09 7.86
CA TYR A 116 6.12 6.52 6.54
C TYR A 116 6.11 4.99 6.49
N ALA A 117 6.65 4.32 7.51
CA ALA A 117 6.76 2.86 7.52
C ALA A 117 5.39 2.21 7.60
N TYR A 118 4.56 2.61 8.56
CA TYR A 118 3.24 2.01 8.77
C TYR A 118 2.27 2.20 7.58
N PRO A 119 2.15 3.39 6.95
CA PRO A 119 1.42 3.51 5.69
C PRO A 119 1.93 2.57 4.58
N THR A 120 3.24 2.28 4.55
CA THR A 120 3.84 1.35 3.57
C THR A 120 3.51 -0.10 3.92
N VAL A 121 3.44 -0.47 5.20
CA VAL A 121 2.97 -1.78 5.68
C VAL A 121 1.59 -2.10 5.10
N LYS A 122 0.65 -1.15 5.15
CA LYS A 122 -0.68 -1.35 4.57
C LYS A 122 -0.65 -1.60 3.06
N ARG A 123 0.29 -0.99 2.33
CA ARG A 123 0.43 -1.20 0.88
C ARG A 123 0.98 -2.60 0.57
N VAL A 124 2.02 -3.02 1.28
CA VAL A 124 2.59 -4.37 1.08
C VAL A 124 1.60 -5.45 1.48
N LEU A 125 0.80 -5.25 2.54
CA LEU A 125 -0.30 -6.13 2.92
C LEU A 125 -1.37 -6.21 1.81
N ALA A 126 -1.77 -5.05 1.26
CA ALA A 126 -2.76 -5.00 0.18
C ALA A 126 -2.29 -5.72 -1.09
N ALA A 127 -0.97 -5.72 -1.33
CA ALA A 127 -0.33 -6.35 -2.49
C ALA A 127 0.09 -7.82 -2.26
N GLY A 128 -0.23 -8.43 -1.10
CA GLY A 128 0.16 -9.80 -0.78
C GLY A 128 1.65 -10.00 -0.48
N MET A 129 2.40 -8.91 -0.25
CA MET A 129 3.86 -8.91 -0.05
C MET A 129 4.20 -9.04 1.44
N PHE A 130 3.69 -10.10 2.08
CA PHE A 130 3.77 -10.31 3.53
C PHE A 130 5.20 -10.48 4.04
N ASP A 131 6.07 -11.07 3.23
CA ASP A 131 7.51 -11.21 3.49
C ASP A 131 8.21 -9.85 3.71
N ARG A 132 7.62 -8.76 3.23
CA ARG A 132 8.17 -7.40 3.39
C ARG A 132 7.69 -6.68 4.64
N VAL A 133 6.69 -7.18 5.35
CA VAL A 133 6.20 -6.53 6.58
C VAL A 133 7.29 -6.47 7.67
N PRO A 134 8.06 -7.55 7.98
CA PRO A 134 9.16 -7.47 8.95
C PRO A 134 10.25 -6.46 8.58
N LEU A 135 10.46 -6.20 7.28
CA LEU A 135 11.44 -5.23 6.80
C LEU A 135 11.02 -3.79 7.11
N LEU A 136 9.72 -3.54 7.23
CA LEU A 136 9.13 -2.23 7.51
C LEU A 136 8.83 -2.01 8.99
N LEU A 137 8.68 -3.09 9.75
CA LEU A 137 8.39 -3.10 11.19
C LEU A 137 9.40 -4.02 11.90
N PRO A 138 10.69 -3.65 11.93
CA PRO A 138 11.68 -4.45 12.61
C PRO A 138 11.39 -4.44 14.12
N GLU A 139 11.79 -5.46 14.87
CA GLU A 139 11.38 -5.61 16.29
C GLU A 139 11.88 -4.47 17.20
N GLU A 140 12.92 -3.74 16.79
CA GLU A 140 13.40 -2.56 17.52
C GLU A 140 12.43 -1.36 17.43
N PHE A 141 11.37 -1.48 16.62
CA PHE A 141 10.47 -0.41 16.24
C PHE A 141 9.26 -0.31 17.17
N LEU A 142 9.33 0.56 18.18
CA LEU A 142 8.20 0.83 19.05
C LEU A 142 8.06 2.30 19.43
N ASP A 143 6.81 2.77 19.37
CA ASP A 143 6.28 3.90 20.15
C ASP A 143 6.68 5.32 19.72
N ARG A 144 7.12 5.52 18.48
CA ARG A 144 7.58 6.83 17.99
C ARG A 144 6.90 7.20 16.67
N GLY A 145 6.43 8.45 16.58
CA GLY A 145 5.74 8.98 15.41
C GLY A 145 4.21 9.03 15.51
N THR A 146 3.58 9.69 14.53
CA THR A 146 2.14 9.90 14.39
C THR A 146 1.36 8.59 14.28
N TRP A 147 1.96 7.58 13.66
CA TRP A 147 1.35 6.26 13.44
C TRP A 147 1.75 5.21 14.49
N ALA A 148 2.49 5.62 15.53
CA ALA A 148 2.96 4.72 16.58
C ALA A 148 1.85 3.84 17.20
N PRO A 149 0.63 4.35 17.50
CA PRO A 149 -0.42 3.50 18.07
C PRO A 149 -0.79 2.32 17.18
N MET A 150 -0.92 2.55 15.87
CA MET A 150 -1.24 1.50 14.90
C MET A 150 -0.05 0.58 14.67
N ALA A 151 1.14 1.14 14.49
CA ALA A 151 2.37 0.39 14.27
C ALA A 151 2.68 -0.57 15.43
N SER A 152 2.51 -0.11 16.69
CA SER A 152 2.73 -0.94 17.87
C SER A 152 1.73 -2.10 17.96
N VAL A 153 0.46 -1.90 17.57
CA VAL A 153 -0.52 -3.00 17.52
C VAL A 153 -0.17 -4.00 16.42
N VAL A 154 0.15 -3.54 15.21
CA VAL A 154 0.56 -4.43 14.12
C VAL A 154 1.83 -5.21 14.46
N MET A 155 2.79 -4.58 15.12
CA MET A 155 4.01 -5.26 15.54
C MET A 155 3.71 -6.38 16.56
N VAL A 156 2.81 -6.14 17.53
CA VAL A 156 2.36 -7.20 18.46
C VAL A 156 1.70 -8.35 17.71
N LEU A 157 0.75 -8.04 16.83
CA LEU A 157 0.03 -9.02 16.02
C LEU A 157 0.98 -9.83 15.11
N TRP A 158 1.91 -9.15 14.45
CA TRP A 158 2.75 -9.75 13.41
C TRP A 158 3.88 -10.61 13.98
N HIS A 159 4.52 -10.15 15.06
CA HIS A 159 5.65 -10.85 15.69
C HIS A 159 5.23 -11.73 16.87
N GLY A 160 3.93 -11.79 17.19
CA GLY A 160 3.40 -12.57 18.31
C GLY A 160 3.92 -12.10 19.69
N ARG A 161 4.16 -10.80 19.86
CA ARG A 161 4.74 -10.19 21.07
C ARG A 161 3.70 -9.98 22.16
N GLU A 162 3.11 -11.08 22.63
CA GLU A 162 2.07 -11.09 23.67
C GLU A 162 2.53 -10.42 24.98
N ASP A 163 3.83 -10.41 25.25
CA ASP A 163 4.44 -9.70 26.37
C ASP A 163 4.18 -8.18 26.33
N LEU A 164 4.06 -7.62 25.13
CA LEU A 164 3.83 -6.19 24.93
C LEU A 164 2.35 -5.82 24.84
N ALA A 165 1.49 -6.79 24.53
CA ALA A 165 0.08 -6.57 24.22
C ALA A 165 -0.69 -5.79 25.30
N PRO A 166 -0.53 -6.03 26.62
CA PRO A 166 -1.20 -5.24 27.66
C PRO A 166 -0.81 -3.75 27.61
N SER A 167 0.48 -3.46 27.42
CA SER A 167 0.98 -2.08 27.37
C SER A 167 0.52 -1.35 26.11
N VAL A 168 0.50 -2.05 24.97
CA VAL A 168 0.03 -1.51 23.68
C VAL A 168 -1.46 -1.18 23.76
N ARG A 169 -2.30 -2.06 24.32
CA ARG A 169 -3.73 -1.81 24.53
C ARG A 169 -3.98 -0.53 25.32
N VAL A 170 -3.33 -0.37 26.48
CA VAL A 170 -3.48 0.81 27.33
C VAL A 170 -3.15 2.10 26.57
N ARG A 171 -2.08 2.09 25.76
CA ARG A 171 -1.68 3.26 24.96
C ARG A 171 -2.61 3.55 23.80
N ALA A 172 -3.09 2.51 23.13
CA ALA A 172 -4.05 2.64 22.04
C ALA A 172 -5.39 3.22 22.55
N HIS A 173 -5.91 2.70 23.66
CA HIS A 173 -7.11 3.26 24.30
C HIS A 173 -6.92 4.72 24.73
N ARG A 174 -5.77 5.06 25.33
CA ARG A 174 -5.44 6.47 25.65
C ARG A 174 -5.41 7.38 24.42
N HIS A 175 -5.00 6.87 23.25
CA HIS A 175 -5.07 7.63 22.00
C HIS A 175 -6.52 7.84 21.54
N LEU A 176 -7.39 6.84 21.74
CA LEU A 176 -8.81 6.90 21.40
C LEU A 176 -9.62 7.80 22.35
N GLU A 177 -9.15 8.09 23.57
CA GLU A 177 -9.76 9.08 24.46
C GLU A 177 -9.68 10.51 23.90
N ARG A 178 -8.73 10.76 22.99
CA ARG A 178 -8.56 12.05 22.31
C ARG A 178 -9.38 12.05 21.02
N LYS A 179 -9.85 13.23 20.61
CA LYS A 179 -10.55 13.38 19.33
C LYS A 179 -9.59 13.04 18.17
N GLN A 180 -9.89 11.98 17.44
CA GLN A 180 -9.16 11.57 16.24
C GLN A 180 -9.99 11.82 14.97
N PRO A 181 -9.35 11.94 13.79
CA PRO A 181 -10.06 11.78 12.53
C PRO A 181 -10.73 10.40 12.47
N LYS A 182 -11.97 10.33 11.96
CA LYS A 182 -12.75 9.08 11.92
C LYS A 182 -12.04 7.90 11.26
N LEU A 183 -11.25 8.19 10.22
CA LEU A 183 -10.45 7.17 9.52
C LEU A 183 -9.42 6.54 10.48
N TYR A 184 -8.69 7.36 11.21
CA TYR A 184 -7.67 6.92 12.18
C TYR A 184 -8.32 6.18 13.35
N GLU A 185 -9.45 6.68 13.85
CA GLU A 185 -10.20 6.03 14.92
C GLU A 185 -10.64 4.62 14.52
N ALA A 186 -11.30 4.49 13.38
CA ALA A 186 -11.77 3.19 12.86
C ALA A 186 -10.60 2.23 12.63
N GLU A 187 -9.48 2.73 12.09
CA GLU A 187 -8.29 1.91 11.87
C GLU A 187 -7.68 1.38 13.18
N LEU A 188 -7.51 2.23 14.20
CA LEU A 188 -6.95 1.80 15.47
C LEU A 188 -7.90 0.84 16.21
N ARG A 189 -9.21 1.08 16.15
CA ARG A 189 -10.21 0.16 16.72
C ARG A 189 -10.24 -1.17 15.99
N TYR A 190 -10.11 -1.19 14.66
CA TYR A 190 -9.97 -2.41 13.88
C TYR A 190 -8.76 -3.24 14.33
N LEU A 191 -7.59 -2.61 14.46
CA LEU A 191 -6.39 -3.29 14.91
C LEU A 191 -6.51 -3.82 16.35
N LEU A 192 -7.18 -3.08 17.25
CA LEU A 192 -7.48 -3.57 18.59
C LEU A 192 -8.44 -4.76 18.57
N ALA A 193 -9.46 -4.74 17.72
CA ALA A 193 -10.36 -5.89 17.54
C ALA A 193 -9.60 -7.12 17.02
N LEU A 194 -8.62 -6.92 16.13
CA LEU A 194 -7.71 -8.00 15.73
C LEU A 194 -6.90 -8.55 16.92
N LEU A 195 -6.40 -7.66 17.79
CA LEU A 195 -5.62 -8.04 18.97
C LEU A 195 -6.47 -8.74 20.04
N ASP A 196 -7.76 -8.44 20.09
CA ASP A 196 -8.72 -9.00 21.04
C ASP A 196 -9.49 -10.22 20.50
N GLU A 197 -9.15 -10.70 19.30
CA GLU A 197 -9.80 -11.84 18.64
C GLU A 197 -11.33 -11.62 18.45
N ASP A 198 -11.75 -10.39 18.18
CA ASP A 198 -13.16 -9.99 18.01
C ASP A 198 -13.50 -9.74 16.52
N PRO A 199 -14.02 -10.76 15.80
CA PRO A 199 -14.36 -10.61 14.38
C PRO A 199 -15.57 -9.70 14.13
N GLU A 200 -16.49 -9.57 15.09
CA GLU A 200 -17.67 -8.72 14.95
C GLU A 200 -17.26 -7.25 14.97
N GLU A 201 -16.46 -6.85 15.96
CA GLU A 201 -15.93 -5.49 16.04
C GLU A 201 -14.96 -5.22 14.88
N ALA A 202 -14.11 -6.18 14.50
CA ALA A 202 -13.25 -6.03 13.32
C ALA A 202 -14.07 -5.75 12.04
N SER A 203 -15.18 -6.46 11.84
CA SER A 203 -16.11 -6.21 10.72
C SER A 203 -16.68 -4.79 10.75
N ILE A 204 -17.15 -4.35 11.91
CA ILE A 204 -17.75 -3.01 12.09
C ILE A 204 -16.72 -1.92 11.79
N GLN A 205 -15.51 -2.07 12.33
CA GLN A 205 -14.47 -1.05 12.21
C GLN A 205 -13.84 -1.00 10.82
N LEU A 206 -13.70 -2.13 10.13
CA LEU A 206 -13.27 -2.14 8.73
C LEU A 206 -14.30 -1.42 7.84
N ASN A 207 -15.60 -1.64 8.07
CA ASN A 207 -16.64 -0.90 7.36
C ASN A 207 -16.61 0.62 7.69
N ASN A 208 -16.44 0.98 8.97
CA ASN A 208 -16.30 2.37 9.39
C ASN A 208 -15.09 3.06 8.73
N TYR A 209 -13.98 2.33 8.60
CA TYR A 209 -12.76 2.79 7.95
C TYR A 209 -13.04 3.19 6.50
N VAL A 210 -13.65 2.29 5.72
CA VAL A 210 -13.99 2.54 4.31
C VAL A 210 -14.98 3.69 4.15
N ASN A 211 -15.96 3.81 5.05
CA ASN A 211 -16.92 4.90 5.06
C ASN A 211 -16.28 6.27 5.33
N ALA A 212 -15.26 6.33 6.18
CA ALA A 212 -14.56 7.56 6.54
C ALA A 212 -13.70 8.13 5.41
N VAL A 213 -13.31 7.33 4.40
CA VAL A 213 -12.46 7.73 3.26
C VAL A 213 -12.96 8.99 2.54
N SER A 214 -14.28 9.14 2.41
CA SER A 214 -14.90 10.32 1.80
C SER A 214 -14.45 11.66 2.40
N ARG A 215 -14.09 11.67 3.69
CA ARG A 215 -13.71 12.85 4.47
C ARG A 215 -12.21 13.07 4.56
N VAL A 216 -11.40 12.21 3.95
CA VAL A 216 -9.94 12.36 3.94
C VAL A 216 -9.56 13.60 3.15
N SER A 217 -8.73 14.46 3.75
CA SER A 217 -8.27 15.72 3.15
C SER A 217 -6.74 15.79 3.05
N GLU A 218 -6.07 14.65 3.14
CA GLU A 218 -4.62 14.53 3.05
C GLU A 218 -4.11 14.93 1.67
N SER A 219 -2.93 15.56 1.65
CA SER A 219 -2.26 15.94 0.39
C SER A 219 -1.97 14.68 -0.44
N GLY A 220 -2.28 14.72 -1.73
CA GLY A 220 -2.10 13.60 -2.65
C GLY A 220 -3.26 12.59 -2.68
N VAL A 221 -4.27 12.73 -1.81
CA VAL A 221 -5.51 11.92 -1.85
C VAL A 221 -6.59 12.68 -2.63
N GLY A 222 -6.75 12.33 -3.90
CA GLY A 222 -7.70 12.91 -4.83
C GLY A 222 -9.06 12.21 -4.86
N ALA A 223 -9.87 12.56 -5.86
CA ALA A 223 -11.17 11.93 -6.06
C ALA A 223 -11.02 10.47 -6.51
N LEU A 224 -10.01 10.18 -7.34
CA LEU A 224 -9.72 8.84 -7.83
C LEU A 224 -9.35 7.88 -6.69
N GLU A 225 -8.43 8.26 -5.80
CA GLU A 225 -8.03 7.44 -4.65
C GLU A 225 -9.22 7.18 -3.71
N LYS A 226 -10.15 8.13 -3.61
CA LYS A 226 -11.36 7.95 -2.80
C LYS A 226 -12.40 7.03 -3.44
N LEU A 227 -12.23 6.59 -4.68
CA LEU A 227 -13.11 5.62 -5.33
C LEU A 227 -12.62 4.19 -5.16
N PHE A 228 -11.31 3.98 -4.98
CA PHE A 228 -10.72 2.68 -4.68
C PHE A 228 -9.66 2.87 -3.59
N TRP A 229 -9.87 2.28 -2.42
CA TRP A 229 -9.03 2.50 -1.24
C TRP A 229 -8.20 1.25 -0.87
N PRO A 230 -7.01 1.06 -1.48
CA PRO A 230 -6.14 -0.10 -1.25
C PRO A 230 -5.86 -0.44 0.20
N PHE A 231 -5.76 0.57 1.07
CA PHE A 231 -5.39 0.35 2.47
C PHE A 231 -6.40 -0.49 3.24
N ALA A 232 -7.68 -0.50 2.83
CA ALA A 232 -8.68 -1.37 3.43
C ALA A 232 -8.44 -2.84 3.09
N HIS A 233 -7.97 -3.14 1.87
CA HIS A 233 -7.53 -4.49 1.49
C HIS A 233 -6.31 -4.93 2.30
N GLY A 234 -5.37 -4.03 2.56
CA GLY A 234 -4.23 -4.32 3.43
C GLY A 234 -4.64 -4.68 4.86
N LEU A 235 -5.61 -3.97 5.42
CA LEU A 235 -6.16 -4.27 6.75
C LEU A 235 -6.90 -5.62 6.77
N TYR A 236 -7.69 -5.91 5.73
CA TYR A 236 -8.37 -7.21 5.60
C TYR A 236 -7.37 -8.37 5.48
N ASN A 237 -6.36 -8.21 4.62
CA ASN A 237 -5.30 -9.21 4.41
C ASN A 237 -4.45 -9.43 5.67
N LEU A 238 -4.29 -8.41 6.52
CA LEU A 238 -3.62 -8.57 7.82
C LEU A 238 -4.32 -9.61 8.68
N ALA A 239 -5.65 -9.56 8.79
CA ALA A 239 -6.41 -10.51 9.60
C ALA A 239 -6.17 -11.96 9.17
N TRP A 240 -6.17 -12.22 7.85
CA TRP A 240 -5.85 -13.51 7.26
C TRP A 240 -4.44 -14.03 7.55
N LYS A 241 -3.50 -13.15 7.94
CA LYS A 241 -2.13 -13.54 8.29
C LYS A 241 -1.88 -13.69 9.77
N VAL A 242 -2.63 -12.97 10.61
CA VAL A 242 -2.40 -12.99 12.06
C VAL A 242 -3.39 -13.89 12.80
N TRP A 243 -4.51 -14.26 12.17
CA TRP A 243 -5.50 -15.18 12.73
C TRP A 243 -5.56 -16.51 11.98
N PRO A 244 -6.11 -17.57 12.63
CA PRO A 244 -6.58 -18.76 11.93
C PRO A 244 -7.63 -18.42 10.86
N GLU A 245 -7.69 -19.24 9.81
CA GLU A 245 -8.58 -19.02 8.66
C GLU A 245 -10.06 -18.83 9.06
N ASP A 246 -10.58 -19.66 9.96
CA ASP A 246 -11.99 -19.55 10.40
C ASP A 246 -12.29 -18.19 11.06
N GLY A 247 -11.33 -17.68 11.84
CA GLY A 247 -11.40 -16.36 12.46
C GLY A 247 -11.39 -15.26 11.41
N ALA A 248 -10.43 -15.28 10.48
CA ALA A 248 -10.32 -14.28 9.42
C ALA A 248 -11.55 -14.29 8.49
N ARG A 249 -12.07 -15.47 8.14
CA ARG A 249 -13.25 -15.65 7.29
C ARG A 249 -14.53 -15.10 7.92
N SER A 250 -14.59 -15.03 9.26
CA SER A 250 -15.74 -14.48 9.97
C SER A 250 -15.83 -12.94 9.93
N ILE A 251 -14.76 -12.25 9.51
CA ILE A 251 -14.78 -10.81 9.26
C ILE A 251 -15.60 -10.53 8.00
N ARG A 252 -16.68 -9.78 8.15
CA ARG A 252 -17.54 -9.34 7.04
C ARG A 252 -16.83 -8.30 6.19
N LEU A 253 -16.92 -8.45 4.87
CA LEU A 253 -16.42 -7.46 3.92
C LEU A 253 -17.20 -6.12 4.06
N PRO A 254 -16.55 -4.97 3.88
CA PRO A 254 -17.23 -3.67 3.90
C PRO A 254 -18.29 -3.53 2.81
N GLU A 255 -19.52 -3.17 3.18
CA GLU A 255 -20.62 -2.91 2.23
C GLU A 255 -20.52 -1.50 1.62
N HIS A 256 -19.43 -1.22 0.90
CA HIS A 256 -19.19 0.11 0.36
C HIS A 256 -18.42 0.09 -0.96
N LYS A 257 -18.83 0.93 -1.92
CA LYS A 257 -18.24 1.09 -3.27
C LYS A 257 -16.74 1.46 -3.38
N ARG A 258 -16.03 1.51 -2.25
CA ARG A 258 -14.60 1.86 -2.16
C ARG A 258 -13.73 0.65 -1.83
N PHE A 259 -14.38 -0.44 -1.42
CA PHE A 259 -13.80 -1.75 -1.22
C PHE A 259 -14.23 -2.62 -2.39
N CYS A 260 -13.32 -3.43 -2.91
CA CYS A 260 -13.52 -4.26 -4.09
C CYS A 260 -13.66 -5.70 -3.62
N ASP A 261 -14.88 -6.15 -3.36
CA ASP A 261 -15.11 -7.49 -2.80
C ASP A 261 -14.50 -8.59 -3.68
N ASP A 262 -14.62 -8.45 -5.00
CA ASP A 262 -14.06 -9.39 -5.97
C ASP A 262 -12.54 -9.53 -5.86
N LEU A 263 -11.82 -8.43 -5.55
CA LEU A 263 -10.37 -8.49 -5.31
C LEU A 263 -10.06 -9.24 -4.02
N ALA A 264 -10.78 -8.96 -2.93
CA ALA A 264 -10.55 -9.61 -1.64
C ALA A 264 -10.83 -11.13 -1.73
N LEU A 265 -11.93 -11.50 -2.39
CA LEU A 265 -12.27 -12.89 -2.68
C LEU A 265 -11.20 -13.56 -3.54
N TRP A 266 -10.85 -12.96 -4.68
CA TRP A 266 -9.81 -13.48 -5.56
C TRP A 266 -8.47 -13.68 -4.83
N GLN A 267 -8.04 -12.69 -4.03
CA GLN A 267 -6.81 -12.81 -3.24
C GLN A 267 -6.90 -13.99 -2.26
N SER A 268 -8.00 -14.11 -1.52
CA SER A 268 -8.17 -15.21 -0.55
C SER A 268 -8.18 -16.59 -1.21
N GLU A 269 -8.89 -16.76 -2.33
CA GLU A 269 -8.99 -18.01 -3.09
C GLU A 269 -7.65 -18.43 -3.72
N ASN A 270 -6.77 -17.47 -4.01
CA ASN A 270 -5.46 -17.69 -4.62
C ASN A 270 -4.31 -17.66 -3.59
N GLY A 271 -4.60 -17.66 -2.29
CA GLY A 271 -3.59 -17.72 -1.23
C GLY A 271 -2.82 -16.41 -1.02
N PHE A 272 -3.39 -15.28 -1.41
CA PHE A 272 -2.84 -13.93 -1.35
C PHE A 272 -1.50 -13.80 -2.09
N PRO A 273 -1.47 -14.02 -3.41
CA PRO A 273 -0.24 -13.98 -4.18
C PRO A 273 0.33 -12.55 -4.20
N ALA A 274 1.65 -12.43 -4.07
CA ALA A 274 2.32 -11.18 -4.41
C ALA A 274 2.12 -10.89 -5.91
N GLY A 275 1.80 -9.64 -6.24
CA GLY A 275 1.76 -9.21 -7.64
C GLY A 275 3.16 -9.15 -8.29
N THR A 276 3.20 -8.69 -9.52
CA THR A 276 4.41 -8.66 -10.36
C THR A 276 4.59 -7.32 -11.07
N VAL A 277 5.84 -6.98 -11.41
CA VAL A 277 6.10 -5.80 -12.22
C VAL A 277 5.69 -6.06 -13.68
N ARG A 278 4.59 -5.46 -14.13
CA ARG A 278 4.11 -5.56 -15.53
C ARG A 278 4.76 -4.60 -16.53
N ILE A 279 5.35 -3.49 -16.08
CA ILE A 279 5.98 -2.52 -16.98
C ILE A 279 7.44 -2.91 -17.17
N SER A 280 7.84 -3.14 -18.41
CA SER A 280 9.25 -3.32 -18.78
C SER A 280 9.88 -1.97 -19.09
N TYR A 281 11.02 -1.70 -18.47
CA TYR A 281 11.80 -0.48 -18.68
C TYR A 281 12.95 -0.78 -19.65
N PRO A 282 12.86 -0.39 -20.94
CA PRO A 282 13.90 -0.68 -21.92
C PRO A 282 15.16 0.15 -21.67
N GLU A 283 16.29 -0.25 -22.24
CA GLU A 283 17.52 0.55 -22.19
C GLU A 283 17.29 2.00 -22.69
N PRO A 284 17.86 3.01 -22.01
CA PRO A 284 18.83 2.94 -20.91
C PRO A 284 18.20 2.86 -19.49
N LEU A 285 16.90 2.60 -19.39
CA LEU A 285 16.16 2.57 -18.11
C LEU A 285 16.28 1.22 -17.38
N GLY A 286 17.14 0.30 -17.83
CA GLY A 286 17.21 -1.09 -17.35
C GLY A 286 17.38 -1.21 -15.83
N LEU A 287 18.12 -0.27 -15.21
CA LEU A 287 18.31 -0.18 -13.76
C LEU A 287 17.00 -0.07 -12.97
N VAL A 288 15.95 0.53 -13.56
CA VAL A 288 14.63 0.65 -12.95
C VAL A 288 13.97 -0.73 -12.79
N ASN A 289 14.14 -1.64 -13.75
CA ASN A 289 13.63 -3.03 -13.60
C ASN A 289 14.26 -3.68 -12.37
N THR A 290 15.58 -3.54 -12.20
CA THR A 290 16.30 -4.09 -11.05
C THR A 290 15.81 -3.48 -9.74
N LEU A 291 15.69 -2.15 -9.69
CA LEU A 291 15.22 -1.44 -8.49
C LEU A 291 13.82 -1.91 -8.05
N LEU A 292 12.91 -2.17 -8.99
CA LEU A 292 11.55 -2.62 -8.69
C LEU A 292 11.48 -4.12 -8.36
N ALA A 293 12.42 -4.93 -8.83
CA ALA A 293 12.44 -6.38 -8.64
C ALA A 293 13.10 -6.82 -7.32
N ILE A 294 14.00 -6.02 -6.74
CA ILE A 294 14.71 -6.42 -5.52
C ILE A 294 13.80 -6.45 -4.29
N THR A 295 14.17 -7.30 -3.34
CA THR A 295 13.72 -7.18 -1.96
C THR A 295 14.53 -6.07 -1.29
N PRO A 296 13.88 -5.08 -0.66
CA PRO A 296 14.59 -4.01 0.04
C PRO A 296 15.35 -4.53 1.27
N PRO A 297 16.38 -3.82 1.74
CA PRO A 297 16.92 -4.09 3.07
C PRO A 297 15.86 -3.80 4.17
N PRO A 298 16.04 -4.34 5.39
CA PRO A 298 15.23 -3.96 6.53
C PRO A 298 15.47 -2.50 6.92
N LEU A 299 14.46 -1.87 7.50
CA LEU A 299 14.62 -0.59 8.18
C LEU A 299 15.37 -0.78 9.48
N HIS A 300 16.14 0.24 9.85
CA HIS A 300 16.86 0.28 11.12
C HIS A 300 16.65 1.65 11.76
N LEU A 301 16.51 1.67 13.09
CA LEU A 301 16.54 2.91 13.86
C LEU A 301 17.97 3.29 14.21
N LEU A 302 18.24 4.59 14.26
CA LEU A 302 19.48 5.13 14.81
C LEU A 302 19.52 4.84 16.33
N PRO A 303 20.68 4.43 16.87
CA PRO A 303 20.82 4.21 18.31
C PRO A 303 20.45 5.47 19.10
N HIS A 304 19.54 5.34 20.06
CA HIS A 304 19.11 6.43 20.96
C HIS A 304 18.41 7.62 20.27
N GLU A 305 18.01 7.49 19.01
CA GLU A 305 17.28 8.53 18.27
C GLU A 305 15.90 8.04 17.82
N ASP A 306 14.98 8.98 17.61
CA ASP A 306 13.63 8.73 17.10
C ASP A 306 13.62 8.79 15.55
N ALA A 307 14.68 8.28 14.91
CA ALA A 307 14.92 8.44 13.49
C ALA A 307 15.41 7.14 12.85
N PHE A 308 15.07 6.95 11.57
CA PHE A 308 15.61 5.85 10.77
C PHE A 308 17.06 6.13 10.37
N ASP A 309 17.86 5.06 10.31
CA ASP A 309 19.20 5.09 9.72
C ASP A 309 19.08 5.09 8.18
N GLU A 310 18.67 6.23 7.62
CA GLU A 310 18.52 6.42 6.18
C GLU A 310 19.84 6.20 5.43
N ALA A 311 20.97 6.58 6.05
CA ALA A 311 22.28 6.46 5.42
C ALA A 311 22.64 4.99 5.20
N ARG A 312 22.46 4.15 6.23
CA ARG A 312 22.64 2.70 6.14
C ARG A 312 21.66 2.09 5.14
N TYR A 313 20.37 2.43 5.28
CA TYR A 313 19.33 1.93 4.39
C TYR A 313 19.67 2.18 2.90
N ARG A 314 20.07 3.42 2.59
CA ARG A 314 20.47 3.82 1.24
C ARG A 314 21.69 3.04 0.75
N ALA A 315 22.69 2.84 1.59
CA ALA A 315 23.91 2.13 1.23
C ALA A 315 23.62 0.65 0.93
N GLU A 316 22.84 -0.01 1.79
CA GLU A 316 22.43 -1.41 1.62
C GLU A 316 21.56 -1.60 0.37
N LEU A 317 20.58 -0.73 0.16
CA LEU A 317 19.71 -0.77 -1.03
C LEU A 317 20.54 -0.60 -2.31
N THR A 318 21.39 0.42 -2.35
CA THR A 318 22.24 0.70 -3.52
C THR A 318 23.16 -0.49 -3.82
N THR A 319 23.78 -1.05 -2.79
CA THR A 319 24.63 -2.25 -2.92
C THR A 319 23.84 -3.42 -3.51
N ALA A 320 22.63 -3.69 -2.99
CA ALA A 320 21.78 -4.77 -3.47
C ALA A 320 21.33 -4.58 -4.93
N VAL A 321 20.96 -3.37 -5.32
CA VAL A 321 20.59 -3.04 -6.71
C VAL A 321 21.77 -3.25 -7.64
N LEU A 322 22.94 -2.67 -7.34
CA LEU A 322 24.12 -2.77 -8.22
C LEU A 322 24.63 -4.20 -8.34
N ALA A 323 24.63 -4.96 -7.24
CA ALA A 323 25.00 -6.36 -7.24
C ALA A 323 24.07 -7.24 -8.09
N SER A 324 22.80 -6.83 -8.23
CA SER A 324 21.80 -7.54 -9.04
C SER A 324 21.82 -7.09 -10.50
N HIS A 325 22.01 -5.80 -10.75
CA HIS A 325 22.03 -5.21 -12.09
C HIS A 325 23.25 -5.65 -12.89
N GLY A 326 24.42 -5.82 -12.25
CA GLY A 326 25.61 -6.33 -12.93
C GLY A 326 25.58 -7.82 -13.30
N ARG A 327 24.52 -8.55 -12.94
CA ARG A 327 24.35 -10.00 -13.24
C ARG A 327 23.30 -10.28 -14.30
N SER A 328 22.48 -9.28 -14.67
CA SER A 328 21.35 -9.40 -15.61
C SER A 328 21.74 -9.18 -17.05
#